data_AF-A0A7J5X9D1-F1
#
_entry.id   AF-A0A7J5X9D1-F1
#
_cell.length_a   1.000
_cell.length_b   1.000
_cell.length_c   1.000
_cell.angle_alpha   90.00
_cell.angle_beta   90.00
_cell.angle_gamma   90.00
#
_symmetry.space_group_name_H-M   'P 1'
#
loop_
_entity.id
_entity.type
_entity.pdbx_description
1 polymer ?
#
loop_
_entity_poly.entity_id
_entity_poly.type
_entity_poly.pdbx_seq_one_letter_code
_entity_poly.pdbx_strand_id
1 'polypeptide(L)'
;MQAMSAGGKATFYIVPLQETLDTSPLPPDSHCFAKMPKKTCFQCHEVMPLQMLAVHIRTCSGKLSSDETVAESSDELCIVENACKRTIVQVQLLNLQYANQKARKMYCAYLNTKLTSQQSFKLCDDREGLPDRGILQWKRKKAASPASALKVVYIGEAGIDTGAIRKEFLTDMVSGIKNRFFEGAGNQGKNPKYS
;
A
#
# COMPACT_ATOMS: atom_id res chain seq x y z
N MET A 1 13.48 60.41 48.32
CA MET A 1 14.34 59.31 48.78
C MET A 1 13.49 58.31 49.55
N GLN A 2 13.37 57.09 49.06
CA GLN A 2 13.11 55.92 49.88
C GLN A 2 13.88 54.78 49.24
N ALA A 3 15.00 54.42 49.87
CA ALA A 3 15.81 53.28 49.46
C ALA A 3 15.32 52.06 50.24
N MET A 4 14.93 51.01 49.54
CA MET A 4 14.79 49.68 50.10
C MET A 4 15.89 48.79 49.53
N SER A 5 16.76 48.33 50.43
CA SER A 5 17.80 47.35 50.18
C SER A 5 17.23 45.95 50.43
N ALA A 6 17.37 45.04 49.47
CA ALA A 6 17.12 43.61 49.68
C ALA A 6 18.15 42.79 48.90
N GLY A 7 19.06 42.15 49.65
CA GLY A 7 20.11 41.28 49.17
C GLY A 7 19.59 39.91 48.76
N GLY A 8 19.31 39.74 47.48
CA GLY A 8 19.18 38.45 46.80
C GLY A 8 19.81 38.58 45.42
N LYS A 9 20.56 37.57 44.95
CA LYS A 9 21.14 37.54 43.60
C LYS A 9 20.00 37.59 42.57
N ALA A 10 19.60 38.78 42.18
CA ALA A 10 18.60 39.00 41.16
C ALA A 10 19.19 38.56 39.82
N THR A 11 18.78 37.40 39.33
CA THR A 11 18.99 37.02 37.93
C THR A 11 18.12 37.93 37.09
N PHE A 12 18.71 39.00 36.56
CA PHE A 12 18.04 39.86 35.60
C PHE A 12 17.99 39.14 34.25
N TYR A 13 16.80 38.75 33.83
CA TYR A 13 16.57 38.37 32.43
C TYR A 13 16.38 39.66 31.64
N ILE A 14 17.41 40.04 30.88
CA ILE A 14 17.27 41.07 29.86
C ILE A 14 16.49 40.41 28.72
N VAL A 15 15.18 40.60 28.73
CA VAL A 15 14.35 40.34 27.56
C VAL A 15 14.72 41.41 26.52
N PRO A 16 15.11 41.04 25.29
CA PRO A 16 15.30 42.04 24.25
C PRO A 16 14.02 42.87 24.12
N LEU A 17 14.11 44.19 24.36
CA LEU A 17 13.03 45.13 24.09
C LEU A 17 12.88 45.27 22.57
N GLN A 18 12.34 44.25 21.92
CA GLN A 18 11.77 44.40 20.58
C GLN A 18 10.27 44.60 20.76
N GLU A 19 9.85 45.86 20.81
CA GLU A 19 8.43 46.23 20.90
C GLU A 19 7.66 45.82 19.62
N THR A 20 8.38 45.66 18.50
CA THR A 20 7.85 45.11 17.25
C THR A 20 8.89 44.18 16.61
N LEU A 21 8.46 42.97 16.26
CA LEU A 21 9.25 42.06 15.45
C LEU A 21 9.00 42.43 13.98
N ASP A 22 10.00 43.02 13.33
CA ASP A 22 9.93 43.28 11.90
C ASP A 22 9.93 41.93 11.15
N THR A 23 8.80 41.63 10.52
CA THR A 23 8.57 40.43 9.71
C THR A 23 8.54 40.75 8.23
N SER A 24 9.00 41.95 7.85
CA SER A 24 9.14 42.31 6.45
C SER A 24 10.13 41.35 5.77
N PRO A 25 9.80 40.84 4.57
CA PRO A 25 10.65 39.90 3.87
C PRO A 25 11.97 40.58 3.51
N LEU A 26 13.08 39.90 3.80
CA LEU A 26 14.41 40.39 3.42
C LEU A 26 14.50 40.60 1.90
N PRO A 27 15.20 41.64 1.44
CA PRO A 27 15.37 41.89 0.01
C PRO A 27 16.08 40.70 -0.66
N PRO A 28 15.73 40.34 -1.91
CA PRO A 28 16.27 39.16 -2.61
C PRO A 28 17.80 39.12 -2.68
N ASP A 29 18.45 40.28 -2.71
CA ASP A 29 19.91 40.43 -2.80
C ASP A 29 20.61 40.46 -1.44
N SER A 30 19.88 40.16 -0.35
CA SER A 30 20.46 40.15 1.00
C SER A 30 21.55 39.08 1.13
N HIS A 31 22.69 39.47 1.71
CA HIS A 31 23.80 38.57 2.02
C HIS A 31 23.39 37.38 2.92
N CYS A 32 22.29 37.50 3.66
CA CYS A 32 21.71 36.42 4.47
C CYS A 32 21.32 35.20 3.62
N PHE A 33 21.01 35.39 2.34
CA PHE A 33 20.70 34.30 1.41
C PHE A 33 21.94 33.63 0.80
N ALA A 34 23.14 34.19 0.97
CA ALA A 34 24.36 33.66 0.36
C ALA A 34 24.76 32.29 0.91
N LYS A 35 24.50 32.03 2.20
CA LYS A 35 24.82 30.77 2.89
C LYS A 35 23.70 29.71 2.78
N MET A 36 22.56 30.03 2.19
CA MET A 36 21.46 29.08 2.06
C MET A 36 21.72 28.10 0.90
N PRO A 37 21.30 26.82 1.02
CA PRO A 37 21.38 25.87 -0.08
C PRO A 37 20.63 26.40 -1.31
N LYS A 38 21.35 26.62 -2.41
CA LYS A 38 20.79 27.12 -3.67
C LYS A 38 20.46 25.98 -4.62
N LYS A 39 19.40 26.15 -5.39
CA LYS A 39 18.99 25.26 -6.48
C LYS A 39 18.49 26.11 -7.65
N THR A 40 18.61 25.55 -8.85
CA THR A 40 18.22 26.20 -10.09
C THR A 40 16.79 25.84 -10.43
N CYS A 41 15.96 26.82 -10.82
CA CYS A 41 14.64 26.54 -11.39
C CYS A 41 14.79 25.89 -12.77
N PHE A 42 14.05 24.82 -13.03
CA PHE A 42 14.12 24.11 -14.31
C PHE A 42 13.47 24.87 -15.47
N GLN A 43 12.61 25.85 -15.18
CA GLN A 43 11.82 26.58 -16.19
C GLN A 43 12.46 27.91 -16.64
N CYS A 44 13.14 28.62 -15.73
CA CYS A 44 13.76 29.92 -16.02
C CYS A 44 15.27 29.96 -15.78
N HIS A 45 15.84 28.84 -15.30
CA HIS A 45 17.26 28.68 -14.98
C HIS A 45 17.83 29.68 -13.96
N GLU A 46 16.98 30.42 -13.25
CA GLU A 46 17.42 31.28 -12.14
C GLU A 46 17.83 30.44 -10.93
N VAL A 47 18.95 30.85 -10.31
CA VAL A 47 19.50 30.23 -9.11
C VAL A 47 18.92 30.92 -7.89
N MET A 48 18.24 30.16 -7.02
CA MET A 48 17.58 30.72 -5.85
C MET A 48 17.70 29.81 -4.61
N PRO A 49 17.47 30.33 -3.40
CA PRO A 49 17.41 29.52 -2.19
C PRO A 49 16.34 28.43 -2.29
N LEU A 50 16.65 27.21 -1.83
CA LEU A 50 15.76 26.04 -1.91
C LEU A 50 14.35 26.31 -1.35
N GLN A 51 14.26 27.09 -0.27
CA GLN A 51 12.98 27.42 0.36
C GLN A 51 12.08 28.29 -0.54
N MET A 52 12.66 29.16 -1.36
CA MET A 52 11.94 30.02 -2.29
C MET A 52 11.59 29.31 -3.61
N LEU A 53 12.29 28.22 -3.93
CA LEU A 53 12.09 27.47 -5.17
C LEU A 53 10.67 26.91 -5.29
N ALA A 54 10.08 26.43 -4.18
CA ALA A 54 8.72 25.88 -4.20
C ALA A 54 7.65 26.94 -4.51
N VAL A 55 7.83 28.16 -4.00
CA VAL A 55 6.93 29.29 -4.28
C VAL A 55 7.13 29.77 -5.72
N HIS A 56 8.39 29.90 -6.13
CA HIS A 56 8.74 30.29 -7.49
C HIS A 56 8.19 29.32 -8.54
N ILE A 57 8.32 27.99 -8.37
CA ILE A 57 7.81 27.01 -9.34
C ILE A 57 6.29 27.19 -9.59
N ARG A 58 5.53 27.65 -8.60
CA ARG A 58 4.08 27.90 -8.75
C ARG A 58 3.77 29.18 -9.53
N THR A 59 4.68 30.15 -9.52
CA THR A 59 4.47 31.50 -10.11
C THR A 59 5.41 31.81 -11.27
N CYS A 60 6.30 30.88 -11.63
CA CYS A 60 7.31 31.07 -12.66
C CYS A 60 6.68 31.07 -14.05
N SER A 61 6.82 32.18 -14.76
CA SER A 61 6.33 32.35 -16.13
C SER A 61 7.33 31.83 -17.19
N GLY A 62 8.47 31.25 -16.79
CA GLY A 62 9.57 30.88 -17.68
C GLY A 62 10.27 32.09 -18.30
N LYS A 63 11.48 31.89 -18.83
CA LYS A 63 12.09 32.87 -19.74
C LYS A 63 11.92 32.33 -21.16
N LEU A 64 11.04 32.96 -21.95
CA LEU A 64 11.19 32.91 -23.40
C LEU A 64 12.47 33.69 -23.70
N SER A 65 13.60 33.00 -23.93
CA SER A 65 14.77 33.69 -24.47
C SER A 65 14.45 34.10 -25.90
N SER A 66 14.30 35.40 -26.13
CA SER A 66 14.30 36.00 -27.45
C SER A 66 15.67 35.76 -28.10
N ASP A 67 15.73 34.81 -29.03
CA ASP A 67 16.36 35.05 -30.32
C ASP A 67 15.70 34.17 -31.39
N GLU A 68 15.41 34.78 -32.53
CA GLU A 68 14.49 34.31 -33.57
C GLU A 68 14.95 33.00 -34.26
N THR A 69 14.03 32.03 -34.45
CA THR A 69 13.57 31.56 -35.78
C THR A 69 12.65 30.32 -35.66
N VAL A 70 11.38 30.57 -36.00
CA VAL A 70 10.41 29.71 -36.72
C VAL A 70 10.38 28.18 -36.46
N ALA A 71 9.28 27.81 -35.78
CA ALA A 71 8.39 26.66 -35.99
C ALA A 71 8.80 25.24 -35.53
N GLU A 72 7.87 24.69 -34.73
CA GLU A 72 7.55 23.27 -34.50
C GLU A 72 8.50 22.43 -33.63
N SER A 73 8.17 22.33 -32.34
CA SER A 73 7.99 21.04 -31.65
C SER A 73 7.45 21.27 -30.24
N SER A 74 6.18 20.95 -30.03
CA SER A 74 5.43 21.04 -28.78
C SER A 74 5.65 19.86 -27.81
N ASP A 75 6.71 19.07 -27.99
CA ASP A 75 6.69 17.68 -27.51
C ASP A 75 7.58 17.34 -26.31
N GLU A 76 8.36 18.26 -25.75
CA GLU A 76 9.22 17.94 -24.59
C GLU A 76 8.63 18.32 -23.21
N LEU A 77 7.71 19.30 -23.12
CA LEU A 77 7.16 19.73 -21.82
C LEU A 77 6.05 18.79 -21.29
N CYS A 78 5.43 17.99 -22.15
CA CYS A 78 4.38 17.04 -21.77
C CYS A 78 4.91 15.70 -21.22
N ILE A 79 6.23 15.45 -21.28
CA ILE A 79 6.83 14.19 -20.84
C ILE A 79 7.05 14.17 -19.32
N VAL A 80 7.41 15.31 -18.71
CA VAL A 80 7.81 15.38 -17.29
C VAL A 80 6.62 15.28 -16.33
N GLU A 81 5.49 15.90 -16.66
CA GLU A 81 4.26 15.81 -15.86
C GLU A 81 3.66 14.40 -15.88
N ASN A 82 3.76 13.72 -17.01
CA ASN A 82 3.26 12.37 -17.21
C ASN A 82 4.19 11.30 -16.62
N ALA A 83 5.51 11.50 -16.64
CA ALA A 83 6.46 10.60 -16.01
C ALA A 83 6.37 10.64 -14.46
N CYS A 84 6.19 11.82 -13.87
CA CYS A 84 6.07 12.00 -12.42
C CYS A 84 4.76 11.39 -11.86
N LYS A 85 3.62 11.59 -12.56
CA LYS A 85 2.34 10.96 -12.20
C LYS A 85 2.37 9.43 -12.38
N ARG A 86 3.01 8.92 -13.45
CA ARG A 86 3.19 7.47 -13.68
C ARG A 86 4.04 6.82 -12.59
N THR A 87 5.15 7.44 -12.19
CA THR A 87 6.00 6.89 -11.12
C THR A 87 5.32 6.88 -9.75
N ILE A 88 4.57 7.93 -9.40
CA ILE A 88 3.83 7.98 -8.13
C ILE A 88 2.74 6.90 -8.07
N VAL A 89 1.95 6.73 -9.13
CA VAL A 89 0.91 5.69 -9.20
C VAL A 89 1.52 4.28 -9.17
N GLN A 90 2.64 4.07 -9.88
CA GLN A 90 3.36 2.79 -9.86
C GLN A 90 3.86 2.44 -8.45
N VAL A 91 4.45 3.41 -7.75
CA VAL A 91 4.94 3.24 -6.38
C VAL A 91 3.77 2.97 -5.40
N GLN A 92 2.64 3.67 -5.56
CA GLN A 92 1.44 3.43 -4.75
C GLN A 92 0.86 2.02 -4.96
N LEU A 93 0.77 1.56 -6.22
CA LEU A 93 0.30 0.20 -6.54
C LEU A 93 1.24 -0.87 -5.96
N LEU A 94 2.54 -0.68 -6.07
CA LEU A 94 3.54 -1.59 -5.48
C LEU A 94 3.45 -1.63 -3.96
N ASN A 95 3.30 -0.47 -3.30
CA ASN A 95 3.11 -0.40 -1.85
C ASN A 95 1.82 -1.10 -1.41
N LEU A 96 0.72 -0.91 -2.15
CA LEU A 96 -0.55 -1.59 -1.89
C LEU A 96 -0.42 -3.10 -2.09
N GLN A 97 0.24 -3.55 -3.17
CA GLN A 97 0.49 -4.97 -3.42
C GLN A 97 1.33 -5.60 -2.31
N TYR A 98 2.38 -4.91 -1.85
CA TYR A 98 3.22 -5.35 -0.75
C TYR A 98 2.44 -5.43 0.57
N ALA A 99 1.64 -4.40 0.88
CA ALA A 99 0.78 -4.40 2.06
C ALA A 99 -0.20 -5.58 2.05
N ASN A 100 -0.83 -5.86 0.90
CA ASN A 100 -1.72 -7.01 0.72
C ASN A 100 -0.98 -8.36 0.91
N GLN A 101 0.21 -8.51 0.33
CA GLN A 101 1.02 -9.72 0.53
C GLN A 101 1.42 -9.92 1.98
N LYS A 102 1.81 -8.83 2.68
CA LYS A 102 2.16 -8.86 4.10
C LYS A 102 0.95 -9.24 4.95
N ALA A 103 -0.21 -8.62 4.71
CA ALA A 103 -1.47 -8.95 5.39
C ALA A 103 -1.84 -10.42 5.19
N ARG A 104 -1.75 -10.93 3.95
CA ARG A 104 -2.01 -12.34 3.63
C ARG A 104 -1.09 -13.28 4.40
N LYS A 105 0.23 -13.01 4.42
CA LYS A 105 1.20 -13.81 5.18
C LYS A 105 0.90 -13.82 6.67
N MET A 106 0.59 -12.66 7.26
CA MET A 106 0.24 -12.56 8.69
C MET A 106 -1.02 -13.35 9.01
N TYR A 107 -2.05 -13.25 8.17
CA TYR A 107 -3.29 -14.00 8.36
C TYR A 107 -3.09 -15.52 8.22
N CYS A 108 -2.31 -15.97 7.24
CA CYS A 108 -1.95 -17.40 7.12
C CYS A 108 -1.18 -17.90 8.35
N ALA A 109 -0.24 -17.11 8.88
CA ALA A 109 0.48 -17.47 10.10
C ALA A 109 -0.48 -17.59 11.29
N TYR A 110 -1.42 -16.65 11.45
CA TYR A 110 -2.47 -16.74 12.46
C TYR A 110 -3.33 -17.99 12.32
N LEU A 111 -3.81 -18.32 11.11
CA LEU A 111 -4.60 -19.53 10.89
C LEU A 111 -3.81 -20.80 11.21
N ASN A 112 -2.51 -20.85 10.90
CA ASN A 112 -1.66 -21.98 11.25
C ASN A 112 -1.56 -22.20 12.77
N THR A 113 -1.62 -21.13 13.58
CA THR A 113 -1.67 -21.28 15.06
C THR A 113 -2.97 -21.91 15.55
N LYS A 114 -4.04 -21.85 14.74
CA LYS A 114 -5.33 -22.46 15.07
C LYS A 114 -5.42 -23.93 14.67
N LEU A 115 -4.51 -24.40 13.81
CA LEU A 115 -4.50 -25.81 13.40
C LEU A 115 -4.13 -26.71 14.58
N THR A 116 -4.98 -27.69 14.86
CA THR A 116 -4.74 -28.64 15.95
C THR A 116 -4.05 -29.88 15.39
N SER A 117 -2.85 -30.19 15.88
CA SER A 117 -2.04 -31.34 15.42
C SER A 117 -2.53 -32.70 15.92
N GLN A 118 -3.47 -32.73 16.87
CA GLN A 118 -3.84 -33.96 17.58
C GLN A 118 -4.83 -34.85 16.82
N GLN A 119 -5.53 -34.33 15.80
CA GLN A 119 -6.51 -35.10 15.03
C GLN A 119 -6.38 -34.81 13.54
N SER A 120 -6.52 -35.85 12.71
CA SER A 120 -6.54 -35.71 11.26
C SER A 120 -7.92 -36.02 10.69
N PHE A 121 -8.44 -35.11 9.87
CA PHE A 121 -9.69 -35.31 9.16
C PHE A 121 -9.45 -36.08 7.86
N LYS A 122 -9.57 -37.42 7.94
CA LYS A 122 -9.34 -38.30 6.79
C LYS A 122 -10.59 -38.50 5.91
N LEU A 123 -10.56 -38.11 4.65
CA LEU A 123 -11.59 -38.47 3.67
C LEU A 123 -11.04 -39.52 2.70
N CYS A 124 -11.87 -40.50 2.35
CA CYS A 124 -11.54 -41.57 1.41
C CYS A 124 -12.59 -41.60 0.30
N ASP A 125 -12.32 -40.97 -0.84
CA ASP A 125 -13.30 -40.84 -1.93
C ASP A 125 -12.76 -41.35 -3.27
N ASP A 126 -13.69 -41.62 -4.20
CA ASP A 126 -13.40 -41.78 -5.62
C ASP A 126 -13.47 -40.41 -6.31
N ARG A 127 -12.63 -40.13 -7.30
CA ARG A 127 -12.61 -38.83 -7.99
C ARG A 127 -13.98 -38.44 -8.59
N GLU A 128 -14.70 -39.43 -9.11
CA GLU A 128 -16.02 -39.23 -9.72
C GLU A 128 -17.16 -38.99 -8.70
N GLY A 129 -16.90 -39.25 -7.41
CA GLY A 129 -17.91 -39.11 -6.35
C GLY A 129 -18.12 -37.68 -5.83
N LEU A 130 -17.36 -36.71 -6.32
CA LEU A 130 -17.37 -35.33 -5.83
C LEU A 130 -18.44 -34.47 -6.56
N PRO A 131 -19.17 -33.59 -5.85
CA PRO A 131 -19.00 -33.23 -4.43
C PRO A 131 -19.80 -34.12 -3.45
N ASP A 132 -20.72 -34.95 -3.93
CA ASP A 132 -21.77 -35.59 -3.10
C ASP A 132 -21.22 -36.51 -2.01
N ARG A 133 -20.32 -37.42 -2.38
CA ARG A 133 -19.72 -38.35 -1.43
C ARG A 133 -18.86 -37.62 -0.40
N GLY A 134 -18.10 -36.60 -0.84
CA GLY A 134 -17.31 -35.74 0.04
C GLY A 134 -18.16 -35.03 1.09
N ILE A 135 -19.31 -34.47 0.69
CA ILE A 135 -20.27 -33.84 1.62
C ILE A 135 -20.82 -34.89 2.60
N LEU A 136 -21.20 -36.06 2.10
CA LEU A 136 -21.77 -37.12 2.92
C LEU A 136 -20.78 -37.63 3.98
N GLN A 137 -19.51 -37.82 3.60
CA GLN A 137 -18.46 -38.21 4.54
C GLN A 137 -18.18 -37.12 5.58
N TRP A 138 -18.18 -35.85 5.16
CA TRP A 138 -18.05 -34.74 6.10
C TRP A 138 -19.20 -34.71 7.11
N LYS A 139 -20.46 -34.81 6.65
CA LYS A 139 -21.64 -34.84 7.53
C LYS A 139 -21.59 -35.95 8.58
N ARG A 140 -20.99 -37.11 8.27
CA ARG A 140 -20.87 -38.25 9.21
C ARG A 140 -19.84 -37.98 10.31
N LYS A 141 -18.88 -37.08 10.11
CA LYS A 141 -17.82 -36.77 11.07
C LYS A 141 -18.21 -35.62 12.02
N LYS A 142 -19.22 -35.89 12.86
CA LYS A 142 -19.80 -34.90 13.81
C LYS A 142 -18.82 -34.36 14.87
N ALA A 143 -17.75 -35.10 15.18
CA ALA A 143 -16.76 -34.72 16.20
C ALA A 143 -15.49 -34.06 15.62
N ALA A 144 -15.39 -33.94 14.29
CA ALA A 144 -14.17 -33.41 13.68
C ALA A 144 -14.19 -31.87 13.64
N SER A 145 -13.15 -31.27 14.18
CA SER A 145 -12.95 -29.82 14.10
C SER A 145 -12.53 -29.40 12.68
N PRO A 146 -13.09 -28.31 12.12
CA PRO A 146 -12.58 -27.70 10.89
C PRO A 146 -11.12 -27.26 10.96
N ALA A 147 -10.56 -27.12 12.17
CA ALA A 147 -9.16 -26.79 12.41
C ALA A 147 -8.23 -28.01 12.46
N SER A 148 -8.77 -29.22 12.29
CA SER A 148 -7.96 -30.45 12.22
C SER A 148 -7.25 -30.56 10.87
N ALA A 149 -6.08 -31.21 10.86
CA ALA A 149 -5.32 -31.37 9.63
C ALA A 149 -6.08 -32.26 8.63
N LEU A 150 -6.43 -31.70 7.47
CA LEU A 150 -7.09 -32.43 6.38
C LEU A 150 -6.15 -33.51 5.84
N LYS A 151 -6.63 -34.75 5.72
CA LYS A 151 -5.96 -35.85 5.00
C LYS A 151 -6.94 -36.37 3.96
N VAL A 152 -6.49 -36.49 2.72
CA VAL A 152 -7.31 -37.01 1.62
C VAL A 152 -6.58 -38.20 1.03
N VAL A 153 -7.31 -39.27 0.77
CA VAL A 153 -6.83 -40.46 0.09
C VAL A 153 -7.84 -40.81 -1.00
N TYR A 154 -7.40 -40.89 -2.25
CA TYR A 154 -8.21 -41.44 -3.32
C TYR A 154 -8.09 -42.96 -3.34
N ILE A 155 -9.21 -43.65 -3.51
CA ILE A 155 -9.24 -45.11 -3.51
C ILE A 155 -8.42 -45.61 -4.72
N GLY A 156 -7.48 -46.52 -4.49
CA GLY A 156 -6.62 -47.08 -5.54
C GLY A 156 -5.39 -46.25 -5.91
N GLU A 157 -5.21 -45.06 -5.33
CA GLU A 157 -4.05 -44.20 -5.62
C GLU A 157 -3.03 -44.23 -4.46
N ALA A 158 -1.77 -44.55 -4.76
CA ALA A 158 -0.68 -44.46 -3.79
C ALA A 158 -0.34 -42.97 -3.54
N GLY A 159 -0.68 -42.46 -2.35
CA GLY A 159 -0.53 -41.04 -2.01
C GLY A 159 0.91 -40.62 -1.74
N ILE A 160 1.65 -40.24 -2.79
CA ILE A 160 3.06 -39.80 -2.69
C ILE A 160 3.15 -38.34 -2.24
N ASP A 161 2.32 -37.44 -2.79
CA ASP A 161 2.27 -36.03 -2.38
C ASP A 161 0.92 -35.69 -1.73
N THR A 162 0.87 -35.76 -0.41
CA THR A 162 -0.34 -35.41 0.35
C THR A 162 -0.74 -33.95 0.19
N GLY A 163 0.18 -33.05 -0.19
CA GLY A 163 -0.09 -31.63 -0.40
C GLY A 163 -0.86 -31.36 -1.69
N ALA A 164 -0.39 -31.93 -2.80
CA ALA A 164 -1.06 -31.87 -4.09
C ALA A 164 -2.48 -32.45 -4.02
N ILE A 165 -2.63 -33.64 -3.41
CA ILE A 165 -3.93 -34.32 -3.30
C ILE A 165 -4.96 -33.47 -2.55
N ARG A 166 -4.57 -32.78 -1.47
CA ARG A 166 -5.49 -31.87 -0.74
C ARG A 166 -5.96 -30.71 -1.61
N LYS A 167 -5.05 -30.15 -2.42
CA LYS A 167 -5.36 -29.01 -3.29
C LYS A 167 -6.31 -29.41 -4.40
N GLU A 168 -6.06 -30.55 -5.06
CA GLU A 168 -6.95 -31.12 -6.06
C GLU A 168 -8.34 -31.36 -5.46
N PHE A 169 -8.41 -32.09 -4.34
CA PHE A 169 -9.67 -32.37 -3.67
C PHE A 169 -10.48 -31.11 -3.38
N LEU A 170 -9.87 -30.07 -2.79
CA LEU A 170 -10.57 -28.82 -2.50
C LEU A 170 -11.01 -28.09 -3.77
N THR A 171 -10.21 -28.15 -4.84
CA THR A 171 -10.53 -27.53 -6.12
C THR A 171 -11.74 -28.20 -6.76
N ASP A 172 -11.73 -29.54 -6.83
CA ASP A 172 -12.82 -30.33 -7.40
C ASP A 172 -14.08 -30.22 -6.55
N MET A 173 -13.94 -30.20 -5.22
CA MET A 173 -15.06 -30.01 -4.30
C MET A 173 -15.73 -28.64 -4.50
N VAL A 174 -14.95 -27.56 -4.58
CA VAL A 174 -15.49 -26.21 -4.80
C VAL A 174 -16.12 -26.10 -6.19
N SER A 175 -15.48 -26.68 -7.22
CA SER A 175 -16.04 -26.74 -8.57
C SER A 175 -17.36 -27.50 -8.61
N GLY A 176 -17.41 -28.68 -7.98
CA GLY A 176 -18.60 -29.50 -7.84
C GLY A 176 -19.72 -28.78 -7.10
N ILE A 177 -19.43 -28.14 -5.97
CA ILE A 177 -20.40 -27.34 -5.21
C ILE A 177 -20.94 -26.20 -6.08
N LYS A 178 -20.06 -25.46 -6.77
CA LYS A 178 -20.44 -24.36 -7.68
C LYS A 178 -21.38 -24.85 -8.77
N ASN A 179 -21.09 -25.99 -9.41
CA ASN A 179 -21.88 -26.51 -10.52
C ASN A 179 -23.19 -27.17 -10.06
N ARG A 180 -23.18 -27.78 -8.88
CA ARG A 180 -24.36 -28.46 -8.32
C ARG A 180 -25.38 -27.46 -7.77
N PHE A 181 -24.95 -26.53 -6.93
CA PHE A 181 -25.84 -25.68 -6.13
C PHE A 181 -26.05 -24.28 -6.68
N PHE A 182 -25.27 -23.83 -7.66
CA PHE A 182 -25.38 -22.49 -8.23
C PHE A 182 -25.57 -22.52 -9.75
N GLU A 183 -26.35 -21.57 -10.27
CA GLU A 183 -26.63 -21.39 -11.70
C GLU A 183 -26.49 -19.91 -12.12
N GLY A 184 -26.37 -19.67 -13.42
CA GLY A 184 -26.09 -18.34 -13.99
C GLY A 184 -24.95 -18.38 -15.02
N ALA A 185 -25.05 -17.50 -16.02
CA ALA A 185 -24.12 -17.41 -17.15
C ALA A 185 -23.09 -16.29 -16.97
N GLY A 186 -21.84 -16.58 -17.34
CA GLY A 186 -20.79 -15.56 -17.52
C GLY A 186 -20.24 -14.92 -16.24
N ASN A 187 -19.95 -13.61 -16.34
CA ASN A 187 -19.29 -12.79 -15.31
C ASN A 187 -20.28 -12.13 -14.32
N GLN A 188 -21.58 -12.37 -14.50
CA GLN A 188 -22.60 -11.92 -13.56
C GLN A 188 -22.68 -12.94 -12.41
N GLY A 189 -22.93 -12.49 -11.18
CA GLY A 189 -22.97 -13.37 -10.01
C GLY A 189 -23.89 -14.58 -10.23
N LYS A 190 -23.49 -15.75 -9.70
CA LYS A 190 -24.31 -16.96 -9.77
C LYS A 190 -25.34 -16.97 -8.64
N ASN A 191 -26.56 -17.38 -8.95
CA ASN A 191 -27.64 -17.56 -7.97
C ASN A 191 -27.69 -19.00 -7.46
N PRO A 192 -28.11 -19.23 -6.20
CA PRO A 192 -28.42 -20.57 -5.73
C PRO A 192 -29.58 -21.17 -6.56
N LYS A 193 -29.50 -22.46 -6.93
CA LYS A 193 -30.56 -23.16 -7.69
C LYS A 193 -31.86 -23.39 -6.91
N TYR A 194 -31.80 -23.20 -5.59
CA TYR A 194 -32.94 -23.38 -4.70
C TYR A 194 -33.10 -22.06 -3.93
N SER A 195 -33.81 -21.12 -4.54
CA SER A 195 -34.35 -19.90 -3.91
C SER A 195 -35.84 -19.86 -4.18
#